data_AF-A0A7Y5VF19-F1
#
_entry.id   AF-A0A7Y5VF19-F1
#
_cell.length_a   1.000
_cell.length_b   1.000
_cell.length_c   1.000
_cell.angle_alpha   90.00
_cell.angle_beta   90.00
_cell.angle_gamma   90.00
#
_symmetry.space_group_name_H-M   'P 1'
#
loop_
_entity.id
_entity.type
_entity.pdbx_description
1 polymer ?
#
loop_
_entity_poly.entity_id
_entity_poly.type
_entity_poly.pdbx_seq_one_letter_code
_entity_poly.pdbx_strand_id
1 'polypeptide(L)'
;MEAINIFIKSAFIENMVLSYFLGMCSFLAVSKSVKTAVGLGAAVIFVQVITIPVNWLINEYLLLERGIFGLDLTFLRFILFIATIAAMVQLVEMIVERFSPSLYNALGIFLPLITVNCAILGGSLFMISREYNFTNSLSFGFGSGFGWALAIIVMAAIREKMAYSNVPPALRGLGMAFILTGLMGIAFMSLMGIDPALYMGLKK
;
A
#
# COMPACT_ATOMS: atom_id res chain seq x y z
N MET A 1 12.37 -14.02 13.58
CA MET A 1 12.47 -12.72 14.28
C MET A 1 12.70 -11.56 13.31
N GLU A 2 13.35 -11.78 12.16
CA GLU A 2 13.49 -10.74 11.11
C GLU A 2 12.16 -10.35 10.44
N ALA A 3 11.28 -11.31 10.12
CA ALA A 3 10.00 -11.04 9.45
C ALA A 3 9.04 -10.14 10.27
N ILE A 4 9.04 -10.27 11.61
CA ILE A 4 8.23 -9.43 12.50
C ILE A 4 8.80 -8.01 12.59
N ASN A 5 10.13 -7.88 12.60
CA ASN A 5 10.80 -6.59 12.57
C ASN A 5 10.55 -5.87 11.22
N ILE A 6 10.65 -6.58 10.10
CA ILE A 6 10.32 -6.07 8.76
C ILE A 6 8.85 -5.65 8.68
N PHE A 7 7.93 -6.44 9.25
CA PHE A 7 6.52 -6.08 9.33
C PHE A 7 6.31 -4.76 10.09
N ILE A 8 6.87 -4.63 11.29
CA ILE A 8 6.72 -3.43 12.12
C ILE A 8 7.37 -2.22 11.44
N LYS A 9 8.57 -2.40 10.87
CA LYS A 9 9.30 -1.36 10.15
C LYS A 9 8.53 -0.89 8.93
N SER A 10 8.02 -1.80 8.11
CA SER A 10 7.25 -1.44 6.92
C SER A 10 5.86 -0.87 7.22
N ALA A 11 5.23 -1.28 8.33
CA ALA A 11 3.90 -0.80 8.69
C ALA A 11 3.92 0.61 9.30
N PHE A 12 4.89 0.90 10.17
CA PHE A 12 4.89 2.13 10.98
C PHE A 12 6.03 3.10 10.67
N ILE A 13 7.23 2.63 10.33
CA ILE A 13 8.42 3.48 10.20
C ILE A 13 8.62 3.92 8.75
N GLU A 14 8.51 2.96 7.83
CA GLU A 14 8.67 3.16 6.39
C GLU A 14 7.31 3.07 5.68
N ASN A 15 6.31 3.74 6.26
CA ASN A 15 4.95 3.71 5.72
C ASN A 15 4.93 4.31 4.30
N MET A 16 4.44 3.54 3.33
CA MET A 16 4.40 3.94 1.93
C MET A 16 3.59 5.21 1.67
N VAL A 17 2.53 5.46 2.44
CA VAL A 17 1.64 6.61 2.24
C VAL A 17 2.18 7.87 2.90
N LEU A 18 2.64 7.75 4.15
CA LEU A 18 2.92 8.93 4.98
C LEU A 18 4.40 9.32 4.98
N SER A 19 5.31 8.37 4.73
CA SER A 19 6.76 8.64 4.64
C SER A 19 7.22 8.81 3.19
N TYR A 20 6.66 8.03 2.27
CA TYR A 20 7.05 8.05 0.84
C TYR A 20 6.02 8.69 -0.10
N PHE A 21 4.86 9.11 0.40
CA PHE A 21 3.79 9.75 -0.38
C PHE A 21 3.31 8.94 -1.60
N LEU A 22 3.31 7.60 -1.48
CA LEU A 22 2.83 6.69 -2.52
C LEU A 22 1.34 6.35 -2.29
N GLY A 23 0.56 6.28 -3.38
CA GLY A 23 -0.85 5.86 -3.33
C GLY A 23 -1.83 6.96 -2.91
N MET A 24 -1.46 8.23 -3.11
CA MET A 24 -2.23 9.40 -2.68
C MET A 24 -3.58 9.56 -3.40
N CYS A 25 -3.69 9.09 -4.66
CA CYS A 25 -4.89 9.28 -5.48
C CYS A 25 -6.13 8.64 -4.86
N SER A 26 -6.05 7.35 -4.53
CA SER A 26 -7.15 6.61 -3.90
C SER A 26 -7.31 6.97 -2.43
N PHE A 27 -6.21 7.30 -1.75
CA PHE A 27 -6.20 7.77 -0.36
C PHE A 27 -7.00 9.07 -0.15
N LEU A 28 -6.78 10.08 -0.99
CA LEU A 28 -7.48 11.37 -0.88
C LEU A 28 -8.94 11.29 -1.37
N ALA A 29 -9.20 10.44 -2.37
CA ALA A 29 -10.53 10.30 -2.96
C ALA A 29 -11.52 9.55 -2.06
N VAL A 30 -11.09 8.45 -1.41
CA VAL A 30 -12.00 7.50 -0.72
C VAL A 30 -11.99 7.66 0.81
N SER A 31 -11.27 8.65 1.35
CA SER A 31 -11.22 8.92 2.81
C SER A 31 -12.38 9.74 3.37
N LYS A 32 -13.57 9.73 2.73
CA LYS A 32 -14.74 10.47 3.24
C LYS A 32 -15.49 9.73 4.36
N SER A 33 -15.49 8.40 4.32
CA SER A 33 -16.17 7.59 5.33
C SER A 33 -15.30 6.42 5.78
N VAL A 34 -15.39 6.06 7.06
CA VAL A 34 -14.61 4.97 7.64
C VAL A 34 -15.02 3.63 7.03
N LYS A 35 -16.32 3.44 6.76
CA LYS A 35 -16.83 2.20 6.14
C LYS A 35 -16.22 1.95 4.75
N THR A 36 -16.13 2.97 3.90
CA THR A 36 -15.51 2.84 2.57
C THR A 36 -13.99 2.69 2.67
N ALA A 37 -13.35 3.41 3.60
CA ALA A 37 -11.91 3.35 3.81
C ALA A 37 -11.45 1.97 4.29
N VAL A 38 -12.20 1.32 5.19
CA VAL A 38 -11.91 -0.05 5.65
C VAL A 38 -12.01 -1.05 4.50
N GLY A 39 -13.06 -0.95 3.67
CA GLY A 39 -13.23 -1.83 2.51
C GLY A 39 -12.11 -1.70 1.49
N LEU A 40 -11.72 -0.46 1.16
CA LEU A 40 -10.60 -0.20 0.26
C LEU A 40 -9.26 -0.64 0.86
N GLY A 41 -9.03 -0.37 2.16
CA GLY A 41 -7.84 -0.81 2.89
C GLY A 41 -7.66 -2.33 2.86
N ALA A 42 -8.74 -3.08 3.10
CA ALA A 42 -8.71 -4.53 3.03
C ALA A 42 -8.39 -5.05 1.61
N ALA A 43 -8.98 -4.42 0.57
CA ALA A 43 -8.68 -4.77 -0.81
C ALA A 43 -7.20 -4.52 -1.16
N VAL A 44 -6.64 -3.38 -0.75
CA VAL A 44 -5.23 -3.07 -0.97
C VAL A 44 -4.31 -4.04 -0.22
N ILE A 45 -4.59 -4.37 1.04
CA ILE A 45 -3.82 -5.39 1.78
C ILE A 45 -3.81 -6.71 1.01
N PHE A 46 -4.98 -7.18 0.57
CA PHE A 46 -5.10 -8.45 -0.15
C PHE A 46 -4.28 -8.46 -1.44
N VAL A 47 -4.40 -7.41 -2.26
CA VAL A 47 -3.61 -7.29 -3.49
C VAL A 47 -2.12 -7.25 -3.17
N GLN A 48 -1.70 -6.47 -2.17
CA GLN A 48 -0.30 -6.30 -1.79
C GLN A 48 0.37 -7.60 -1.30
N VAL A 49 -0.35 -8.34 -0.45
CA VAL A 49 0.12 -9.61 0.14
C VAL A 49 0.34 -10.68 -0.92
N ILE A 50 -0.45 -10.67 -2.00
CA ILE A 50 -0.34 -11.67 -3.06
C ILE A 50 0.63 -11.21 -4.16
N THR A 51 0.53 -9.96 -4.59
CA THR A 51 1.33 -9.44 -5.71
C THR A 51 2.81 -9.37 -5.39
N ILE A 52 3.21 -9.02 -4.17
CA ILE A 52 4.64 -8.94 -3.81
C ILE A 52 5.33 -10.31 -3.87
N PRO A 53 4.86 -11.38 -3.21
CA PRO A 53 5.46 -12.71 -3.34
C PRO A 53 5.43 -13.25 -4.77
N VAL A 54 4.35 -13.00 -5.52
CA VAL A 54 4.25 -13.42 -6.94
C VAL A 54 5.29 -12.68 -7.79
N ASN A 55 5.44 -11.38 -7.60
CA ASN A 55 6.44 -10.58 -8.30
C ASN A 55 7.87 -10.95 -7.90
N TRP A 56 8.08 -11.39 -6.66
CA TRP A 56 9.36 -11.96 -6.23
C TRP A 56 9.68 -13.25 -6.99
N LEU A 57 8.71 -14.17 -7.10
CA LEU A 57 8.87 -15.40 -7.88
C LEU A 57 9.17 -15.10 -9.36
N ILE A 58 8.46 -14.13 -9.95
CA ILE A 58 8.71 -13.73 -11.33
C ILE A 58 10.10 -13.12 -11.47
N ASN A 59 10.53 -12.29 -10.53
CA ASN A 59 11.87 -11.70 -10.56
C ASN A 59 12.97 -12.76 -10.51
N GLU A 60 12.89 -13.67 -9.54
CA GLU A 60 13.91 -14.69 -9.29
C GLU A 60 13.96 -15.75 -10.40
N TYR A 61 12.80 -16.24 -10.85
CA TYR A 61 12.73 -17.37 -11.79
C TYR A 61 12.68 -16.96 -13.27
N LEU A 62 12.18 -15.77 -13.62
CA LEU A 62 12.09 -15.32 -15.01
C LEU A 62 13.12 -14.25 -15.41
N LEU A 63 13.45 -13.29 -14.54
CA LEU A 63 14.16 -12.08 -14.99
C LEU A 63 15.68 -12.11 -14.79
N LEU A 64 16.17 -12.83 -13.79
CA LEU A 64 17.61 -12.94 -13.54
C LEU A 64 18.30 -13.76 -14.65
N GLU A 65 19.59 -13.53 -14.84
CA GLU A 65 20.47 -14.29 -15.75
C GLU A 65 20.40 -15.82 -15.59
N ARG A 66 19.95 -16.31 -14.43
CA ARG A 66 19.72 -17.73 -14.12
C ARG A 66 18.31 -18.23 -14.47
N GLY A 67 17.44 -17.36 -14.97
CA GLY A 67 16.08 -17.68 -15.34
C GLY A 67 16.01 -18.56 -16.58
N ILE A 68 14.81 -19.11 -16.84
CA ILE A 68 14.53 -20.12 -17.88
C ILE A 68 15.05 -19.72 -19.29
N PHE A 69 15.17 -18.42 -19.55
CA PHE A 69 15.63 -17.89 -20.84
C PHE A 69 17.13 -17.61 -20.94
N GLY A 70 17.88 -17.56 -19.84
CA GLY A 70 19.33 -17.29 -19.86
C GLY A 70 19.72 -15.91 -20.44
N LEU A 71 18.80 -14.94 -20.45
CA LEU A 71 19.00 -13.56 -20.89
C LEU A 71 18.57 -12.59 -19.80
N ASP A 72 19.31 -11.48 -19.64
CA ASP A 72 18.96 -10.39 -18.74
C ASP A 72 17.72 -9.62 -19.24
N LEU A 73 16.56 -9.99 -18.70
CA LEU A 73 15.24 -9.41 -19.06
C LEU A 73 14.81 -8.30 -18.09
N THR A 74 15.77 -7.69 -17.41
CA THR A 74 15.50 -6.65 -16.38
C THR A 74 14.68 -5.47 -16.91
N PHE A 75 14.77 -5.16 -18.21
CA PHE A 75 13.95 -4.10 -18.84
C PHE A 75 12.44 -4.39 -18.80
N LEU A 76 12.00 -5.66 -18.82
CA LEU A 76 10.58 -6.03 -18.82
C LEU A 76 9.92 -5.98 -17.43
N ARG A 77 10.69 -5.72 -16.38
CA ARG A 77 10.25 -5.76 -14.98
C ARG A 77 8.99 -4.94 -14.69
N PHE A 78 8.96 -3.70 -15.16
CA PHE A 78 7.81 -2.81 -14.93
C PHE A 78 6.53 -3.35 -15.57
N ILE A 79 6.62 -3.82 -16.81
CA ILE A 79 5.48 -4.32 -17.57
C ILE A 79 4.92 -5.59 -16.91
N LEU A 80 5.80 -6.51 -16.50
CA LEU A 80 5.40 -7.74 -15.82
C LEU A 80 4.74 -7.47 -14.47
N PHE A 81 5.25 -6.53 -13.67
CA PHE A 81 4.62 -6.19 -12.39
C PHE A 81 3.28 -5.51 -12.54
N ILE A 82 3.12 -4.63 -13.54
CA ILE A 82 1.81 -4.02 -13.81
C ILE A 82 0.82 -5.09 -14.28
N ALA A 83 1.25 -6.02 -15.14
CA ALA A 83 0.40 -7.11 -15.62
C ALA A 83 -0.08 -8.05 -14.49
N THR A 84 0.78 -8.41 -13.55
CA THR A 84 0.42 -9.26 -12.40
C THR A 84 -0.51 -8.54 -11.44
N ILE A 85 -0.27 -7.25 -11.18
CA ILE A 85 -1.17 -6.42 -10.37
C ILE A 85 -2.54 -6.32 -11.06
N ALA A 86 -2.58 -6.07 -12.37
CA ALA A 86 -3.83 -5.98 -13.13
C ALA A 86 -4.65 -7.28 -13.05
N ALA A 87 -4.00 -8.45 -13.21
CA ALA A 87 -4.67 -9.73 -13.07
C ALA A 87 -5.24 -9.95 -11.67
N MET A 88 -4.50 -9.57 -10.62
CA MET A 88 -4.96 -9.71 -9.24
C MET A 88 -6.09 -8.73 -8.88
N VAL A 89 -6.02 -7.50 -9.36
CA VAL A 89 -7.09 -6.51 -9.15
C VAL A 89 -8.36 -6.93 -9.88
N GLN A 90 -8.26 -7.50 -11.08
CA GLN A 90 -9.42 -8.04 -11.78
C GLN A 90 -10.13 -9.14 -10.98
N LEU A 91 -9.34 -10.02 -10.35
CA LEU A 91 -9.88 -11.04 -9.46
C LEU A 91 -10.60 -10.42 -8.26
N VAL A 92 -10.01 -9.37 -7.65
CA VAL A 92 -10.64 -8.65 -6.54
C VAL A 92 -11.92 -7.95 -6.96
N GLU A 93 -11.98 -7.37 -8.17
CA GLU A 93 -13.19 -6.74 -8.70
C GLU A 93 -14.36 -7.71 -8.76
N MET A 94 -14.14 -8.91 -9.32
CA MET A 94 -15.16 -9.98 -9.37
C MET A 94 -15.59 -10.46 -7.97
N ILE A 95 -14.65 -10.55 -7.02
CA ILE A 95 -14.97 -10.92 -5.63
C ILE A 95 -15.82 -9.84 -4.95
N VAL A 96 -15.44 -8.57 -5.08
CA VAL A 96 -16.15 -7.46 -4.40
C VAL A 96 -17.57 -7.31 -4.96
N GLU A 97 -17.76 -7.44 -6.27
CA GLU A 97 -19.08 -7.43 -6.90
C GLU A 97 -19.99 -8.55 -6.33
N ARG A 98 -19.43 -9.74 -6.09
CA ARG A 98 -20.18 -10.89 -5.56
C ARG A 98 -20.51 -10.78 -4.08
N PHE A 99 -19.57 -10.34 -3.24
CA PHE A 99 -19.72 -10.37 -1.78
C PHE A 99 -20.27 -9.06 -1.19
N SER A 100 -19.99 -7.90 -1.78
CA SER A 100 -20.43 -6.62 -1.23
C SER A 100 -20.82 -5.62 -2.34
N PRO A 101 -22.05 -5.73 -2.88
CA PRO A 101 -22.55 -4.79 -3.88
C PRO A 101 -22.62 -3.34 -3.34
N SER A 102 -22.77 -3.15 -2.02
CA SER A 102 -22.71 -1.82 -1.40
C SER A 102 -21.33 -1.17 -1.53
N LEU A 103 -20.26 -1.95 -1.39
CA LEU A 103 -18.89 -1.43 -1.51
C LEU A 103 -18.54 -1.19 -2.99
N TYR A 104 -18.96 -2.09 -3.87
CA TYR A 104 -18.80 -1.92 -5.31
C TYR A 104 -19.46 -0.61 -5.81
N ASN A 105 -20.69 -0.33 -5.40
CA ASN A 105 -21.38 0.91 -5.76
C ASN A 105 -20.72 2.17 -5.15
N ALA A 106 -20.12 2.06 -3.97
CA ALA A 106 -19.47 3.19 -3.30
C ALA A 106 -18.08 3.51 -3.88
N LEU A 107 -17.33 2.50 -4.30
CA LEU A 107 -15.99 2.66 -4.83
C LEU A 107 -15.99 2.81 -6.36
N GLY A 108 -16.92 2.17 -7.08
CA GLY A 108 -17.11 2.29 -8.53
C GLY A 108 -15.80 2.30 -9.32
N ILE A 109 -15.52 3.46 -9.94
CA ILE A 109 -14.36 3.74 -10.80
C ILE A 109 -13.01 3.58 -10.07
N PHE A 110 -12.99 3.59 -8.73
CA PHE A 110 -11.77 3.46 -7.95
C PHE A 110 -11.24 2.02 -7.84
N LEU A 111 -12.06 0.99 -8.13
CA LEU A 111 -11.61 -0.42 -8.13
C LEU A 111 -10.54 -0.66 -9.22
N PRO A 112 -10.79 -0.31 -10.50
CA PRO A 112 -9.76 -0.41 -11.53
C PRO A 112 -8.53 0.47 -11.25
N LEU A 113 -8.69 1.60 -10.57
CA LEU A 113 -7.58 2.48 -10.18
C LEU A 113 -6.61 1.84 -9.16
N ILE A 114 -6.97 0.71 -8.54
CA ILE A 114 -6.05 -0.06 -7.69
C ILE A 114 -4.88 -0.59 -8.54
N THR A 115 -5.09 -0.88 -9.83
CA THR A 115 -4.03 -1.38 -10.73
C THR A 115 -2.85 -0.43 -10.85
N VAL A 116 -3.13 0.87 -10.88
CA VAL A 116 -2.16 1.95 -11.01
C VAL A 116 -1.82 2.60 -9.67
N ASN A 117 -2.15 1.94 -8.55
CA ASN A 117 -1.82 2.45 -7.24
C ASN A 117 -0.29 2.42 -7.02
N CYS A 118 0.28 3.60 -6.83
CA CYS A 118 1.72 3.77 -6.71
C CYS A 118 2.31 3.04 -5.49
N ALA A 119 1.53 2.84 -4.42
CA ALA A 119 1.99 2.09 -3.26
C ALA A 119 2.16 0.60 -3.58
N ILE A 120 1.30 0.05 -4.45
CA ILE A 120 1.34 -1.37 -4.82
C ILE A 120 2.55 -1.65 -5.70
N LEU A 121 2.70 -0.86 -6.78
CA LEU A 121 3.86 -0.93 -7.65
C LEU A 121 5.15 -0.64 -6.86
N GLY A 122 5.18 0.43 -6.07
CA GLY A 122 6.32 0.81 -5.23
C GLY A 122 6.75 -0.28 -4.26
N GLY A 123 5.80 -1.00 -3.64
CA GLY A 123 6.11 -2.13 -2.78
C GLY A 123 6.79 -3.29 -3.51
N SER A 124 6.35 -3.60 -4.73
CA SER A 124 7.01 -4.62 -5.55
C SER A 124 8.44 -4.22 -5.96
N LEU A 125 8.68 -2.93 -6.21
CA LEU A 125 10.01 -2.43 -6.53
C LEU A 125 10.93 -2.40 -5.30
N PHE A 126 10.45 -1.90 -4.17
CA PHE A 126 11.24 -1.83 -2.94
C PHE A 126 11.66 -3.20 -2.44
N MET A 127 10.84 -4.23 -2.66
CA MET A 127 11.20 -5.60 -2.32
C MET A 127 12.46 -6.07 -3.06
N ILE A 128 12.66 -5.63 -4.30
CA ILE A 128 13.82 -6.00 -5.11
C ILE A 128 15.02 -5.11 -4.79
N SER A 129 14.81 -3.80 -4.65
CA SER A 129 15.89 -2.89 -4.26
C SER A 129 16.48 -3.20 -2.88
N ARG A 130 15.73 -3.91 -2.03
CA ARG A 130 16.15 -4.33 -0.69
C ARG A 130 16.52 -5.82 -0.61
N GLU A 131 16.53 -6.53 -1.74
CA GLU A 131 16.93 -7.93 -1.87
C GLU A 131 16.25 -8.85 -0.83
N TYR A 132 14.93 -8.70 -0.63
CA TYR A 132 14.22 -9.52 0.33
C TYR A 132 14.06 -10.98 -0.15
N ASN A 133 14.25 -11.94 0.75
CA ASN A 133 13.88 -13.35 0.56
C ASN A 133 12.36 -13.54 0.49
N PHE A 134 11.86 -14.66 -0.05
CA PHE A 134 10.42 -14.96 -0.15
C PHE A 134 9.63 -14.71 1.14
N THR A 135 10.12 -15.22 2.27
CA THR A 135 9.48 -15.05 3.59
C THR A 135 9.46 -13.59 4.04
N ASN A 136 10.53 -12.85 3.74
CA ASN A 136 10.64 -11.42 4.04
C ASN A 136 9.70 -10.60 3.14
N SER A 137 9.58 -10.96 1.86
CA SER A 137 8.67 -10.35 0.89
C SER A 137 7.20 -10.51 1.29
N LEU A 138 6.80 -11.66 1.83
CA LEU A 138 5.44 -11.86 2.36
C LEU A 138 5.17 -10.96 3.56
N SER A 139 6.11 -10.89 4.51
CA SER A 139 5.98 -10.04 5.69
C SER A 139 5.98 -8.54 5.34
N PHE A 140 6.77 -8.14 4.35
CA PHE A 140 6.83 -6.78 3.82
C PHE A 140 5.54 -6.41 3.09
N GLY A 141 4.97 -7.32 2.29
CA GLY A 141 3.70 -7.10 1.61
C GLY A 141 2.54 -6.93 2.58
N PHE A 142 2.47 -7.76 3.62
CA PHE A 142 1.48 -7.61 4.68
C PHE A 142 1.70 -6.32 5.50
N GLY A 143 2.95 -5.99 5.86
CA GLY A 143 3.30 -4.79 6.63
C GLY A 143 2.97 -3.50 5.89
N SER A 144 3.39 -3.41 4.63
CA SER A 144 3.14 -2.26 3.77
C SER A 144 1.65 -2.05 3.47
N GLY A 145 0.91 -3.11 3.15
CA GLY A 145 -0.54 -3.05 2.97
C GLY A 145 -1.26 -2.63 4.25
N PHE A 146 -0.87 -3.18 5.40
CA PHE A 146 -1.46 -2.82 6.69
C PHE A 146 -1.19 -1.35 7.05
N GLY A 147 0.04 -0.86 6.84
CA GLY A 147 0.39 0.54 7.04
C GLY A 147 -0.43 1.49 6.16
N TRP A 148 -0.68 1.10 4.90
CA TRP A 148 -1.55 1.84 3.99
C TRP A 148 -3.01 1.87 4.47
N ALA A 149 -3.55 0.71 4.86
CA ALA A 149 -4.91 0.58 5.36
C ALA A 149 -5.13 1.36 6.67
N LEU A 150 -4.16 1.32 7.58
CA LEU A 150 -4.21 2.08 8.82
C LEU A 150 -4.23 3.59 8.53
N ALA A 151 -3.39 4.06 7.60
CA ALA A 151 -3.37 5.47 7.22
C ALA A 151 -4.72 5.95 6.68
N ILE A 152 -5.37 5.20 5.76
CA ILE A 152 -6.64 5.62 5.18
C ILE A 152 -7.79 5.59 6.20
N ILE A 153 -7.77 4.62 7.13
CA ILE A 153 -8.78 4.53 8.20
C ILE A 153 -8.65 5.72 9.15
N VAL A 154 -7.43 6.07 9.57
CA VAL A 154 -7.18 7.25 10.42
C VAL A 154 -7.60 8.52 9.71
N MET A 155 -7.26 8.67 8.43
CA MET A 155 -7.66 9.83 7.62
C MET A 155 -9.18 9.95 7.53
N ALA A 156 -9.88 8.84 7.29
CA ALA A 156 -11.35 8.82 7.23
C ALA A 156 -11.98 9.16 8.58
N ALA A 157 -11.45 8.66 9.68
CA ALA A 157 -11.94 8.98 11.02
C ALA A 157 -11.77 10.47 11.35
N ILE A 158 -10.63 11.07 10.99
CA ILE A 158 -10.41 12.51 11.16
C ILE A 158 -11.38 13.31 10.29
N ARG A 159 -11.58 12.92 9.03
CA ARG A 159 -12.49 13.61 8.10
C ARG A 159 -13.95 13.51 8.53
N GLU A 160 -14.40 12.36 9.03
CA GLU A 160 -15.75 12.22 9.62
C GLU A 160 -15.92 13.12 10.84
N LYS A 161 -14.92 13.17 11.73
CA LYS A 161 -14.97 14.05 12.91
C LYS A 161 -14.99 15.53 12.53
N MET A 162 -14.21 15.95 11.53
CA MET A 162 -14.17 17.33 11.07
C MET A 162 -15.41 17.75 10.27
N ALA A 163 -16.20 16.80 9.76
CA ALA A 163 -17.48 17.12 9.12
C ALA A 163 -18.48 17.77 10.09
N TYR A 164 -18.37 17.49 11.39
CA TYR A 164 -19.15 18.13 12.45
C TYR A 164 -18.57 19.46 12.94
N SER A 165 -17.41 19.87 12.42
CA SER A 165 -16.70 21.09 12.83
C SER A 165 -16.91 22.22 11.81
N ASN A 166 -16.78 23.46 12.26
CA ASN A 166 -17.04 24.62 11.43
C ASN A 166 -15.81 24.98 10.57
N VAL A 167 -15.63 24.26 9.47
CA VAL A 167 -14.50 24.45 8.55
C VAL A 167 -14.80 25.57 7.55
N PRO A 168 -13.85 26.49 7.27
CA PRO A 168 -14.00 27.53 6.26
C PRO A 168 -14.52 26.99 4.92
N PRO A 169 -15.54 27.62 4.29
CA PRO A 169 -16.16 27.10 3.07
C PRO A 169 -15.18 26.81 1.94
N ALA A 170 -14.15 27.65 1.75
CA ALA A 170 -13.15 27.52 0.70
C ALA A 170 -12.23 26.29 0.86
N LEU A 171 -12.09 25.74 2.07
CA LEU A 171 -11.21 24.60 2.36
C LEU A 171 -11.94 23.26 2.44
N ARG A 172 -13.27 23.25 2.33
CA ARG A 172 -14.06 22.02 2.46
C ARG A 172 -13.73 21.01 1.35
N GLY A 173 -13.59 19.75 1.72
CA GLY A 173 -13.33 18.66 0.77
C GLY A 173 -11.84 18.40 0.56
N LEU A 174 -11.35 18.68 -0.65
CA LEU A 174 -10.01 18.27 -1.08
C LEU A 174 -8.89 19.11 -0.43
N GLY A 175 -9.07 20.44 -0.31
CA GLY A 175 -8.09 21.34 0.29
C GLY A 175 -7.77 20.98 1.75
N MET A 176 -8.80 20.73 2.56
CA MET A 176 -8.67 20.18 3.90
C MET A 176 -7.95 18.83 3.91
N ALA A 177 -8.29 17.93 2.98
CA ALA A 177 -7.65 16.62 2.92
C ALA A 177 -6.14 16.73 2.67
N PHE A 178 -5.69 17.66 1.82
CA PHE A 178 -4.27 17.93 1.64
C PHE A 178 -3.58 18.45 2.91
N ILE A 179 -4.20 19.42 3.60
CA ILE A 179 -3.64 19.97 4.86
C ILE A 179 -3.53 18.87 5.92
N LEU A 180 -4.60 18.09 6.10
CA LEU A 180 -4.61 16.96 7.03
C LEU A 180 -3.53 15.93 6.70
N THR A 181 -3.37 15.60 5.41
CA THR A 181 -2.37 14.63 4.99
C THR A 181 -0.96 15.13 5.27
N GLY A 182 -0.69 16.43 5.08
CA GLY A 182 0.57 17.05 5.46
C GLY A 182 0.83 16.99 6.97
N LEU A 183 -0.17 17.30 7.80
CA LEU A 183 -0.06 17.21 9.26
C LEU A 183 0.15 15.77 9.73
N MET A 184 -0.55 14.80 9.13
CA MET A 184 -0.33 13.38 9.39
C MET A 184 1.07 12.93 8.97
N GLY A 185 1.56 13.41 7.83
CA GLY A 185 2.93 13.15 7.36
C GLY A 185 3.97 13.64 8.37
N ILE A 186 3.84 14.87 8.87
CA ILE A 186 4.75 15.41 9.91
C ILE A 186 4.70 14.56 11.18
N ALA A 187 3.51 14.14 11.62
CA ALA A 187 3.36 13.28 12.78
C ALA A 187 4.05 11.92 12.59
N PHE A 188 3.94 11.31 11.41
CA PHE A 188 4.61 10.02 11.12
C PHE A 188 6.11 10.17 10.88
N MET A 189 6.58 11.31 10.36
CA MET A 189 8.01 11.59 10.25
C MET A 189 8.72 11.60 11.61
N SER A 190 8.01 11.92 12.69
CA SER A 190 8.56 11.81 14.05
C SER A 190 8.92 10.37 14.46
N LEU A 191 8.29 9.36 13.83
CA LEU A 191 8.54 7.94 14.08
C LEU A 191 9.72 7.39 13.28
N MET A 192 10.22 8.10 12.26
CA MET A 192 11.32 7.63 11.40
C MET A 192 12.66 7.48 12.13
N GLY A 193 12.81 8.05 13.33
CA GLY A 193 13.98 7.87 14.19
C GLY A 193 13.97 6.58 15.02
N ILE A 194 12.87 5.82 15.01
CA ILE A 194 12.75 4.58 15.77
C ILE A 194 13.25 3.43 14.90
N ASP A 195 14.41 2.86 15.24
CA ASP A 195 14.88 1.62 14.63
C ASP A 195 14.53 0.42 15.52
N PRO A 196 13.55 -0.43 15.16
CA PRO A 196 13.17 -1.59 15.96
C PRO A 196 14.27 -2.64 15.99
N ALA A 197 15.25 -2.60 15.06
CA ALA A 197 16.45 -3.43 15.10
C ALA A 197 17.31 -3.15 16.34
N LEU A 198 17.30 -1.91 16.85
CA LEU A 198 18.00 -1.52 18.07
C LEU A 198 17.35 -2.10 19.34
N TYR A 199 16.02 -2.24 19.35
CA TYR A 199 15.25 -2.72 20.52
C TYR A 199 15.08 -4.24 20.59
N MET A 200 15.12 -4.94 19.45
CA MET A 200 15.03 -6.41 19.39
C MET A 200 16.38 -7.14 19.44
N GLY A 201 17.50 -6.42 19.64
CA GLY A 201 18.81 -7.05 19.88
C GLY A 201 19.43 -7.74 18.66
N LEU A 202 19.10 -7.32 17.45
CA LEU A 202 19.77 -7.80 16.24
C LEU A 202 21.07 -7.03 16.05
N LYS A 203 22.18 -7.63 16.50
CA LYS A 203 23.53 -7.24 16.11
C LYS A 203 23.61 -7.28 14.57
N LYS A 204 24.21 -6.22 14.01
CA LYS A 204 24.56 -6.04 12.59
C LYS A 204 24.95 -7.34 11.88
#